data_AF-A0A6P8YMR4-F1
#
_entry.id   AF-A0A6P8YMR4-F1
#
_cell.length_a   1.000
_cell.length_b   1.000
_cell.length_c   1.000
_cell.angle_alpha   90.00
_cell.angle_beta   90.00
_cell.angle_gamma   90.00
#
_symmetry.space_group_name_H-M   'P 1'
#
loop_
_entity.id
_entity.type
_entity.pdbx_description
1 polymer ?
#
loop_
_entity_poly.entity_id
_entity_poly.type
_entity_poly.pdbx_seq_one_letter_code
_entity_poly.pdbx_strand_id
1 'polypeptide(L)'
;MSFHNSRSVSKKFKSPFKDQAQSAPIASNDLSEFEALRKKEASLDDDISNLIGIETDVKTVMSLLHKYNEIKDATQIVLGRLASLEGQTLKQVHERFGLEDK
;
A
#
# COMPACT_ATOMS: atom_id res chain seq x y z
N MET A 1 42.01 60.65 -30.53
CA MET A 1 42.03 60.19 -31.93
C MET A 1 41.81 58.68 -31.93
N SER A 2 40.86 58.23 -32.74
CA SER A 2 40.44 56.84 -33.06
C SER A 2 41.63 55.91 -33.42
N PHE A 3 41.60 54.57 -33.43
CA PHE A 3 40.60 53.60 -33.92
C PHE A 3 40.78 52.16 -33.33
N HIS A 4 39.72 51.37 -33.50
CA HIS A 4 39.43 49.97 -33.16
C HIS A 4 40.40 48.89 -33.70
N ASN A 5 40.45 47.71 -33.04
CA ASN A 5 40.27 46.43 -33.75
C ASN A 5 39.91 45.27 -32.80
N SER A 6 38.70 44.74 -32.98
CA SER A 6 38.17 43.51 -32.41
C SER A 6 38.79 42.26 -33.06
N ARG A 7 39.32 41.32 -32.27
CA ARG A 7 39.48 39.92 -32.70
C ARG A 7 38.62 39.01 -31.83
N SER A 8 37.37 38.87 -32.27
CA SER A 8 36.51 37.76 -31.90
C SER A 8 37.14 36.47 -32.40
N VAL A 9 37.59 35.61 -31.48
CA VAL A 9 37.94 34.22 -31.80
C VAL A 9 36.70 33.38 -31.53
N SER A 10 35.69 33.53 -32.39
CA SER A 10 34.55 32.62 -32.41
C SER A 10 34.98 31.30 -33.05
N LYS A 11 35.66 30.44 -32.30
CA LYS A 11 35.74 29.02 -32.65
C LYS A 11 34.33 28.46 -32.52
N LYS A 12 33.64 28.33 -33.66
CA LYS A 12 32.36 27.63 -33.78
C LYS A 12 32.57 26.20 -33.26
N PHE A 13 32.18 25.95 -32.02
CA PHE A 13 32.00 24.60 -31.51
C PHE A 13 30.94 23.92 -32.38
N LYS A 14 31.38 23.01 -33.24
CA LYS A 14 30.50 22.24 -34.12
C LYS A 14 29.99 21.06 -33.32
N SER A 15 28.89 21.30 -32.60
CA SER A 15 28.11 20.21 -31.98
C SER A 15 27.62 19.28 -33.09
N PRO A 16 27.73 17.94 -32.93
CA PRO A 16 27.16 16.99 -33.88
C PRO A 16 25.62 16.96 -33.79
N PHE A 17 25.04 17.64 -32.80
CA PHE A 17 23.61 17.87 -32.72
C PHE A 17 23.26 19.14 -33.50
N LYS A 18 22.73 18.92 -34.72
CA LYS A 18 22.07 19.94 -35.51
C LYS A 18 20.79 20.31 -34.75
N ASP A 19 20.67 21.55 -34.30
CA ASP A 19 19.42 22.13 -33.80
C ASP A 19 18.35 22.01 -34.90
N GLN A 20 17.64 20.89 -34.87
CA GLN A 20 16.32 20.82 -35.46
C GLN A 20 15.39 21.47 -34.44
N ALA A 21 15.30 22.80 -34.51
CA ALA A 21 14.06 23.49 -34.23
C ALA A 21 13.05 23.11 -35.32
N GLN A 22 12.71 21.82 -35.39
CA GLN A 22 11.56 21.30 -36.07
C GLN A 22 10.64 20.89 -34.93
N SER A 23 9.65 21.74 -34.64
CA SER A 23 8.42 21.29 -34.01
C SER A 23 7.83 20.22 -34.94
N ALA A 24 8.29 18.98 -34.79
CA ALA A 24 7.59 17.84 -35.35
C ALA A 24 6.14 17.95 -34.87
N PRO A 25 5.14 17.80 -35.76
CA PRO A 25 3.77 17.69 -35.28
C PRO A 25 3.78 16.44 -34.40
N ILE A 26 3.59 16.62 -33.09
CA ILE A 26 3.39 15.51 -32.16
C ILE A 26 2.28 14.69 -32.81
N ALA A 27 2.60 13.48 -33.27
CA ALA A 27 1.62 12.63 -33.92
C ALA A 27 0.47 12.51 -32.93
N SER A 28 -0.75 12.84 -33.35
CA SER A 28 -1.94 12.83 -32.48
C SER A 28 -2.12 11.51 -31.72
N ASN A 29 -1.57 10.42 -32.26
CA ASN A 29 -1.50 9.12 -31.61
C ASN A 29 -0.66 9.14 -30.30
N ASP A 30 0.50 9.80 -30.26
CA ASP A 30 1.37 9.81 -29.07
C ASP A 30 0.71 10.52 -27.89
N LEU A 31 -0.03 11.60 -28.16
CA LEU A 31 -0.80 12.31 -27.12
C LEU A 31 -1.98 11.45 -26.63
N SER A 32 -2.69 10.78 -27.52
CA SER A 32 -3.80 9.89 -27.15
C SER A 32 -3.35 8.67 -26.35
N GLU A 33 -2.19 8.10 -26.70
CA GLU A 33 -1.60 6.99 -25.99
C GLU A 33 -1.09 7.42 -24.61
N PHE A 34 -0.47 8.60 -24.52
CA PHE A 34 -0.07 9.19 -23.24
C PHE A 34 -1.27 9.45 -22.31
N GLU A 35 -2.38 9.98 -22.83
CA GLU A 35 -3.61 10.15 -22.06
C GLU A 35 -4.22 8.81 -21.62
N ALA A 36 -4.21 7.80 -22.48
CA ALA A 36 -4.66 6.45 -22.14
C ALA A 36 -3.78 5.80 -21.05
N LEU A 37 -2.45 5.98 -21.14
CA LEU A 37 -1.49 5.53 -20.13
C LEU A 37 -1.72 6.23 -18.79
N ARG A 38 -1.92 7.56 -18.79
CA ARG A 38 -2.24 8.32 -17.57
C ARG A 38 -3.55 7.88 -16.94
N LYS A 39 -4.57 7.59 -17.73
CA LYS A 39 -5.84 7.06 -17.23
C LYS A 39 -5.67 5.66 -16.63
N LYS A 40 -4.84 4.83 -17.23
CA LYS A 40 -4.52 3.49 -16.72
C LYS A 40 -3.71 3.55 -15.43
N GLU A 41 -2.75 4.47 -15.33
CA GLU A 41 -1.98 4.74 -14.10
C GLU A 41 -2.93 5.12 -12.96
N ALA A 42 -3.83 6.08 -13.18
CA ALA A 42 -4.80 6.49 -12.17
C ALA A 42 -5.74 5.34 -11.74
N SER A 43 -6.21 4.53 -12.69
CA SER A 43 -7.03 3.34 -12.38
C SER A 43 -6.27 2.32 -11.54
N LEU A 44 -4.98 2.11 -11.81
CA LEU A 44 -4.16 1.17 -11.05
C LEU A 44 -3.86 1.69 -9.64
N ASP A 45 -3.65 2.99 -9.46
CA ASP A 45 -3.47 3.60 -8.13
C ASP A 45 -4.72 3.46 -7.26
N ASP A 46 -5.91 3.61 -7.85
CA ASP A 46 -7.19 3.36 -7.16
C ASP A 46 -7.33 1.89 -6.76
N ASP A 47 -7.03 0.96 -7.68
CA ASP A 47 -7.08 -0.49 -7.39
C ASP A 47 -6.09 -0.89 -6.29
N ILE A 48 -4.87 -0.37 -6.33
CA ILE A 48 -3.84 -0.61 -5.30
C ILE A 48 -4.33 -0.09 -3.95
N SER A 49 -4.88 1.12 -3.90
CA SER A 49 -5.39 1.72 -2.65
C SER A 49 -6.51 0.87 -2.05
N ASN A 50 -7.44 0.40 -2.88
CA ASN A 50 -8.52 -0.49 -2.45
C ASN A 50 -8.01 -1.84 -1.93
N LEU A 51 -7.06 -2.46 -2.63
CA LEU A 51 -6.47 -3.74 -2.22
C LEU A 51 -5.71 -3.63 -0.89
N ILE A 52 -4.96 -2.54 -0.70
CA ILE A 52 -4.27 -2.27 0.57
C ILE A 52 -5.30 -2.12 1.71
N GLY A 53 -6.38 -1.39 1.48
CA GLY A 53 -7.46 -1.24 2.47
C GLY A 53 -8.03 -2.59 2.92
N ILE A 54 -8.37 -3.46 1.96
CA ILE A 54 -8.87 -4.81 2.25
C ILE A 54 -7.82 -5.64 3.01
N GLU A 55 -6.55 -5.60 2.61
CA GLU A 55 -5.48 -6.32 3.30
C GLU A 55 -5.32 -5.87 4.76
N THR A 56 -5.41 -4.55 5.01
CA THR A 56 -5.34 -4.01 6.37
C THR A 56 -6.51 -4.45 7.24
N ASP A 57 -7.73 -4.50 6.69
CA ASP A 57 -8.91 -4.99 7.40
C ASP A 57 -8.77 -6.48 7.75
N VAL A 58 -8.35 -7.30 6.79
CA VAL A 58 -8.14 -8.75 7.03
C VAL A 58 -7.09 -8.99 8.09
N LYS A 59 -5.93 -8.30 8.03
CA LYS A 59 -4.88 -8.41 9.06
C LYS A 59 -5.41 -8.03 10.45
N THR A 60 -6.22 -6.97 10.53
CA THR A 60 -6.82 -6.52 11.78
C THR A 60 -7.78 -7.56 12.33
N VAL A 61 -8.67 -8.10 11.51
CA VAL A 61 -9.61 -9.16 11.90
C VAL A 61 -8.87 -10.42 12.37
N MET A 62 -7.83 -10.84 11.66
CA MET A 62 -7.02 -12.00 12.07
C MET A 62 -6.32 -11.78 13.40
N SER A 63 -5.76 -10.58 13.63
CA SER A 63 -5.14 -10.23 14.91
C SER A 63 -6.15 -10.28 16.06
N LEU A 64 -7.35 -9.74 15.87
CA LEU A 64 -8.42 -9.80 16.86
C LEU A 64 -8.86 -11.24 17.15
N LEU A 65 -8.94 -12.09 16.13
CA LEU A 65 -9.30 -13.50 16.30
C LEU A 65 -8.24 -14.26 17.11
N HIS A 66 -6.95 -14.04 16.84
CA HIS A 66 -5.88 -14.63 17.64
C HIS A 66 -5.93 -14.18 19.09
N LYS A 67 -6.11 -12.87 19.32
CA LYS A 67 -6.23 -12.31 20.67
C LYS A 67 -7.44 -12.88 21.42
N TYR A 68 -8.56 -13.03 20.75
CA TYR A 68 -9.74 -13.68 21.33
C TYR A 68 -9.46 -15.13 21.72
N ASN A 69 -8.84 -15.90 20.82
CA ASN A 69 -8.49 -17.30 21.08
C ASN A 69 -7.51 -17.43 22.26
N GLU A 70 -6.48 -16.59 22.34
CA GLU A 70 -5.54 -16.58 23.47
C GLU A 70 -6.25 -16.36 24.82
N ILE A 71 -7.15 -15.39 24.88
CA ILE A 71 -7.94 -15.10 26.08
C ILE A 71 -8.87 -16.26 26.42
N LYS A 72 -9.54 -16.83 25.41
CA LYS A 72 -10.42 -17.99 25.57
C LYS A 72 -9.64 -19.19 26.12
N ASP A 73 -8.48 -19.50 25.57
CA ASP A 73 -7.66 -20.63 25.97
C ASP A 73 -7.13 -20.46 27.40
N ALA A 74 -6.64 -19.27 27.74
CA ALA A 74 -6.21 -18.94 29.10
C ALA A 74 -7.37 -19.11 30.10
N THR A 75 -8.57 -18.64 29.72
CA THR A 75 -9.79 -18.80 30.54
C THR A 75 -10.13 -20.28 30.73
N GLN A 76 -10.07 -21.08 29.67
CA GLN A 76 -10.37 -22.51 29.74
C GLN A 76 -9.41 -23.27 30.66
N ILE A 77 -8.13 -22.91 30.65
CA ILE A 77 -7.11 -23.47 31.56
C ILE A 77 -7.48 -23.15 33.02
N VAL A 78 -7.81 -21.89 33.31
CA VAL A 78 -8.20 -21.46 34.66
C VAL A 78 -9.46 -22.17 35.12
N LEU A 79 -10.49 -22.25 34.28
CA LEU A 79 -11.75 -22.94 34.60
C LEU A 79 -11.53 -24.44 34.80
N GLY A 80 -10.68 -25.08 34.01
CA GLY A 80 -10.31 -26.50 34.19
C GLY A 80 -9.63 -26.76 35.53
N ARG A 81 -8.74 -25.87 35.96
CA ARG A 81 -8.10 -25.93 37.28
C ARG A 81 -9.09 -25.68 38.40
N LEU A 82 -9.95 -24.68 38.25
CA LEU A 82 -11.00 -24.37 39.22
C LEU A 82 -11.95 -25.55 39.41
N ALA A 83 -12.46 -26.13 38.33
CA ALA A 83 -13.31 -27.32 38.35
C ALA A 83 -12.64 -28.47 39.11
N SER A 84 -11.35 -28.71 38.84
CA SER A 84 -10.57 -29.76 39.51
C SER A 84 -10.42 -29.51 41.02
N LEU A 85 -10.23 -28.24 41.44
CA LEU A 85 -10.10 -27.87 42.86
C LEU A 85 -11.43 -27.94 43.60
N GLU A 86 -12.53 -27.56 42.94
CA GLU A 86 -13.88 -27.60 43.51
C GLU A 86 -14.53 -28.99 43.44
N GLY A 87 -13.88 -29.98 42.80
CA GLY A 87 -14.46 -31.29 42.55
C GLY A 87 -15.70 -31.26 41.64
N GLN A 88 -15.84 -30.18 40.86
CA GLN A 88 -16.94 -29.98 39.92
C GLN A 88 -16.51 -30.38 38.51
N THR A 89 -17.50 -30.68 37.67
CA THR A 89 -17.23 -30.83 36.24
C THR A 89 -17.06 -29.46 35.59
N LEU A 90 -16.28 -29.41 34.51
CA LEU A 90 -16.08 -28.17 33.75
C LEU A 90 -17.41 -27.59 33.24
N LYS A 91 -18.37 -28.45 32.91
CA LYS A 91 -19.72 -28.03 32.50
C LYS A 91 -20.46 -27.26 33.60
N GLN A 92 -20.45 -27.75 34.84
CA GLN A 92 -21.09 -27.06 35.97
C GLN A 92 -20.46 -25.70 36.25
N VAL A 93 -19.14 -25.61 36.07
CA VAL A 93 -18.42 -24.33 36.18
C VAL A 93 -18.84 -23.39 35.05
N HIS A 94 -18.98 -23.87 33.81
CA HIS A 94 -19.49 -23.07 32.70
C HIS A 94 -20.93 -22.58 32.96
N GLU A 95 -21.83 -23.46 33.41
CA GLU A 95 -23.22 -23.12 33.78
C GLU A 95 -23.24 -22.04 34.88
N ARG A 96 -22.41 -22.20 35.93
CA ARG A 96 -22.28 -21.24 37.04
C ARG A 96 -21.85 -19.84 36.58
N PHE A 97 -20.99 -19.75 35.56
CA PHE A 97 -20.51 -18.48 35.02
C PHE A 97 -21.29 -18.00 33.78
N GLY A 98 -22.34 -18.71 33.36
CA GLY A 98 -23.12 -18.36 32.17
C GLY A 98 -22.34 -18.46 30.86
N LEU A 99 -21.35 -19.35 30.79
CA LEU A 99 -20.48 -19.59 29.63
C LEU A 99 -21.00 -20.73 28.73
N GLU A 100 -22.32 -20.90 28.68
CA GLU A 100 -22.95 -21.93 27.86
C GLU A 100 -22.90 -21.52 26.38
N ASP A 101 -22.43 -22.43 25.52
CA ASP A 101 -22.48 -22.25 24.07
C ASP A 101 -23.96 -22.26 23.64
N LYS A 102 -24.42 -21.16 23.02
CA LYS A 102 -25.75 -21.05 22.41
C LYS A 102 -25.83 -21.77 21.07
#